data_AF-A0A3D2Y028-F1
#
_entry.id   AF-A0A3D2Y028-F1
#
_cell.length_a   1.000
_cell.length_b   1.000
_cell.length_c   1.000
_cell.angle_alpha   90.00
_cell.angle_beta   90.00
_cell.angle_gamma   90.00
#
_symmetry.space_group_name_H-M   'P 1'
#
loop_
_entity.id
_entity.type
_entity.pdbx_description
1 polymer ?
#
loop_
_entity_poly.entity_id
_entity_poly.type
_entity_poly.pdbx_seq_one_letter_code
_entity_poly.pdbx_strand_id
1 'polypeptide(L)'
;PAILAIQTGLGDGVEWIGGIWMLVINISLFCRRSVPRALSVAGAITGLIGMLTLYPPLAAAGGVFGLLQIGWFCWLGSLLLKQKMPVLPA
;
A
#
# COMPACT_ATOMS: atom_id res chain seq x y z
N PRO A 1 11.94 -13.62 21.17
CA PRO A 1 12.22 -14.95 20.56
C PRO A 1 11.04 -15.63 19.82
N ALA A 2 9.77 -15.40 20.16
CA ALA A 2 8.64 -15.86 19.32
C ALA A 2 8.04 -14.73 18.46
N ILE A 3 7.89 -13.53 19.04
CA ILE A 3 7.33 -12.36 18.36
C ILE A 3 8.14 -11.96 17.11
N LEU A 4 9.47 -12.05 17.20
CA LEU A 4 10.38 -11.71 16.11
C LEU A 4 10.29 -12.72 14.98
N ALA A 5 10.13 -14.02 15.29
CA ALA A 5 9.99 -15.07 14.28
C ALA A 5 8.66 -14.94 13.51
N ILE A 6 7.59 -14.57 14.20
CA ILE A 6 6.28 -14.27 13.58
C ILE A 6 6.41 -13.03 12.69
N GLN A 7 7.07 -11.98 13.17
CA GLN A 7 7.30 -10.77 12.40
C GLN A 7 8.12 -11.06 11.14
N THR A 8 9.22 -11.80 11.26
CA THR A 8 10.06 -12.13 10.10
C THR A 8 9.34 -13.06 9.13
N GLY A 9 8.56 -14.02 9.63
CA GLY A 9 7.79 -14.92 8.77
C GLY A 9 6.63 -14.27 8.02
N LEU A 10 6.07 -13.16 8.54
CA LEU A 10 4.96 -12.44 7.91
C LEU A 10 5.41 -11.27 7.02
N GLY A 11 6.52 -10.63 7.35
CA GLY A 11 6.92 -9.36 6.74
C GLY A 11 8.24 -9.39 5.98
N ASP A 12 9.19 -10.23 6.36
CA ASP A 12 10.59 -10.07 5.90
C ASP A 12 10.75 -10.44 4.43
N GLY A 13 10.98 -9.44 3.58
CA GLY A 13 11.40 -9.62 2.19
C GLY A 13 10.27 -9.68 1.17
N VAL A 14 9.03 -9.32 1.54
CA VAL A 14 7.87 -9.28 0.61
C VAL A 14 7.41 -7.84 0.32
N GLU A 15 7.99 -6.85 1.00
CA GLU A 15 7.57 -5.44 0.93
C GLU A 15 7.77 -4.84 -0.47
N TRP A 16 8.76 -5.31 -1.22
CA TRP A 16 9.01 -4.85 -2.59
C TRP A 16 7.92 -5.29 -3.55
N ILE A 17 7.39 -6.51 -3.39
CA ILE A 17 6.20 -6.98 -4.13
C ILE A 17 5.02 -6.10 -3.77
N GLY A 18 4.87 -5.84 -2.46
CA GLY A 18 3.95 -4.87 -1.88
C GLY A 18 3.99 -3.51 -2.59
N GLY A 19 5.20 -2.96 -2.72
CA GLY A 19 5.48 -1.66 -3.32
C GLY A 19 5.12 -1.58 -4.79
N ILE A 20 5.46 -2.61 -5.57
CA ILE A 20 5.16 -2.70 -7.01
C ILE A 20 3.66 -2.64 -7.26
N TRP A 21 2.88 -3.50 -6.60
CA TRP A 21 1.43 -3.51 -6.87
C TRP A 21 0.76 -2.24 -6.33
N MET A 22 1.23 -1.69 -5.20
CA MET A 22 0.76 -0.41 -4.68
C MET A 22 0.94 0.72 -5.70
N LEU A 23 2.10 0.80 -6.36
CA LEU A 23 2.33 1.78 -7.42
C LEU A 23 1.36 1.59 -8.58
N VAL A 24 1.21 0.36 -9.09
CA VAL A 24 0.33 0.07 -10.23
C VAL A 24 -1.12 0.44 -9.93
N ILE A 25 -1.64 0.07 -8.75
CA ILE A 25 -3.03 0.38 -8.36
C ILE A 25 -3.21 1.89 -8.23
N ASN A 26 -2.28 2.58 -7.58
CA ASN A 26 -2.42 4.02 -7.37
C ASN A 26 -2.27 4.83 -8.66
N ILE A 27 -1.43 4.39 -9.60
CA ILE A 27 -1.35 4.97 -10.96
C ILE A 27 -2.68 4.76 -11.70
N SER A 28 -3.25 3.55 -11.66
CA SER A 28 -4.54 3.27 -12.30
C SER A 28 -5.68 4.14 -11.72
N LEU A 29 -5.73 4.26 -10.40
CA LEU A 29 -6.68 5.11 -9.67
C LEU A 29 -6.50 6.60 -10.03
N PHE A 30 -5.26 7.06 -10.17
CA PHE A 30 -4.95 8.43 -10.57
C PHE A 30 -5.41 8.72 -12.00
N CYS A 31 -5.14 7.81 -12.94
CA CYS A 31 -5.55 7.93 -14.34
C CYS A 31 -7.08 7.94 -14.51
N ARG A 32 -7.80 7.09 -13.76
CA ARG A 32 -9.26 7.00 -13.85
C ARG A 32 -10.00 8.08 -13.06
N ARG A 33 -9.30 8.90 -12.25
CA ARG A 33 -9.87 9.90 -11.33
C ARG A 33 -11.00 9.35 -10.43
N SER A 34 -10.99 8.05 -10.14
CA SER A 34 -12.06 7.37 -9.41
C SER A 34 -12.04 7.64 -7.90
N VAL A 35 -10.90 8.12 -7.38
CA VAL A 35 -10.67 8.44 -5.97
C VAL A 35 -9.97 9.81 -5.83
N PRO A 36 -9.94 10.41 -4.63
CA PRO A 36 -9.22 11.65 -4.38
C PRO A 36 -7.75 11.52 -4.78
N ARG A 37 -7.23 12.52 -5.51
CA ARG A 37 -5.82 12.54 -5.95
C ARG A 37 -4.85 12.38 -4.78
N ALA A 38 -5.20 12.88 -3.61
CA ALA A 38 -4.40 12.72 -2.38
C ALA A 38 -4.21 11.25 -1.99
N LEU A 39 -5.24 10.41 -2.12
CA LEU A 39 -5.16 8.98 -1.82
C LEU A 39 -4.24 8.27 -2.82
N SER A 40 -4.37 8.59 -4.11
CA SER A 40 -3.52 8.02 -5.16
C SER A 40 -2.05 8.41 -4.99
N VAL A 41 -1.77 9.68 -4.68
CA VAL A 41 -0.40 10.15 -4.44
C VAL A 41 0.19 9.52 -3.17
N ALA A 42 -0.58 9.46 -2.08
CA ALA A 42 -0.14 8.83 -0.85
C ALA A 42 0.22 7.35 -1.07
N GLY A 43 -0.62 6.59 -1.78
CA GLY A 43 -0.33 5.19 -2.07
C GLY A 43 0.81 4.98 -3.06
N ALA A 44 1.03 5.91 -4.00
CA ALA A 44 2.21 5.89 -4.87
C ALA A 44 3.51 6.13 -4.08
N ILE A 45 3.52 7.08 -3.14
CA ILE A 45 4.66 7.32 -2.24
C ILE A 45 4.92 6.08 -1.36
N THR A 46 3.86 5.50 -0.78
CA THR A 46 3.97 4.25 -0.03
C THR A 46 4.56 3.13 -0.89
N GLY A 47 4.09 2.98 -2.13
CA GLY A 47 4.62 1.98 -3.06
C GLY A 47 6.10 2.18 -3.38
N LEU A 48 6.54 3.43 -3.55
CA LEU A 48 7.95 3.77 -3.73
C LEU A 48 8.79 3.41 -2.50
N ILE A 49 8.29 3.66 -1.28
CA ILE A 49 8.96 3.26 -0.03
C ILE A 49 9.07 1.73 0.07
N GLY A 50 8.05 1.00 -0.38
CA GLY A 50 8.09 -0.45 -0.48
C GLY A 50 9.16 -0.95 -1.46
N MET A 51 9.39 -0.27 -2.59
CA MET A 51 10.48 -0.63 -3.52
C MET A 51 11.88 -0.38 -2.94
N LEU A 52 12.03 0.62 -2.06
CA LEU A 52 13.32 0.93 -1.43
C LEU A 52 13.84 -0.20 -0.54
N THR A 53 12.99 -1.13 -0.10
CA THR A 53 13.42 -2.29 0.70
C THR A 53 14.25 -3.30 -0.10
N LEU A 54 14.25 -3.23 -1.44
CA LEU A 54 15.17 -3.98 -2.28
C LEU A 54 16.64 -3.64 -2.02
N TYR A 55 16.90 -2.44 -1.51
CA TYR A 55 18.25 -2.01 -1.17
C TYR A 55 18.57 -2.44 0.28
N PRO A 56 19.56 -3.32 0.51
CA PRO A 56 19.79 -3.92 1.83
C PRO A 56 19.99 -2.91 2.99
N PRO A 57 20.67 -1.76 2.80
CA PRO A 57 20.75 -0.72 3.83
C PRO A 57 19.40 -0.07 4.19
N LEU A 58 18.41 -0.15 3.30
CA LEU A 58 17.06 0.39 3.47
C LEU A 58 16.01 -0.68 3.76
N ALA A 59 16.40 -1.93 4.06
CA ALA A 59 15.46 -3.00 4.43
C ALA A 59 14.56 -2.62 5.61
N ALA A 60 15.07 -1.83 6.57
CA ALA A 60 14.29 -1.30 7.69
C ALA A 60 13.12 -0.39 7.27
N ALA A 61 13.11 0.13 6.04
CA ALA A 61 11.98 0.88 5.48
C ALA A 61 10.72 0.01 5.30
N GLY A 62 10.84 -1.33 5.34
CA GLY A 62 9.69 -2.25 5.30
C GLY A 62 8.68 -2.01 6.42
N GLY A 63 9.14 -1.66 7.62
CA GLY A 63 8.25 -1.28 8.72
C GLY A 63 7.47 0.02 8.43
N VAL A 64 8.14 1.01 7.82
CA VAL A 64 7.51 2.26 7.41
C VAL A 64 6.50 2.02 6.29
N PHE A 65 6.85 1.19 5.31
CA PHE A 65 5.97 0.74 4.24
C PHE A 65 4.69 0.11 4.80
N GLY A 66 4.82 -0.85 5.73
CA GLY A 66 3.67 -1.51 6.35
C GLY A 66 2.73 -0.54 7.07
N LEU A 67 3.27 0.39 7.85
CA LEU A 67 2.47 1.39 8.56
C LEU A 67 1.71 2.33 7.60
N LEU A 68 2.41 2.82 6.57
CA LEU A 68 1.80 3.67 5.55
C LEU A 68 0.74 2.92 4.74
N GLN A 69 0.97 1.64 4.46
CA GLN A 69 0.05 0.78 3.74
C GLN A 69 -1.25 0.56 4.53
N ILE A 70 -1.16 0.33 5.86
CA ILE A 70 -2.33 0.21 6.73
C ILE A 70 -3.15 1.51 6.69
N GLY A 71 -2.51 2.67 6.84
CA GLY A 71 -3.20 3.95 6.77
C GLY A 71 -3.90 4.18 5.43
N TRP A 72 -3.24 3.81 4.33
CA TRP A 72 -3.83 3.88 2.98
C TRP A 72 -5.05 2.97 2.83
N PHE A 73 -5.00 1.73 3.34
CA PHE A 73 -6.13 0.81 3.31
C PHE A 73 -7.33 1.34 4.10
N CYS A 74 -7.10 1.87 5.31
CA CYS A 74 -8.17 2.48 6.10
C CYS A 74 -8.82 3.66 5.35
N TRP A 75 -8.02 4.49 4.69
CA TRP A 75 -8.54 5.62 3.92
C TRP A 75 -9.32 5.16 2.69
N LEU A 76 -8.77 4.25 1.87
CA LEU A 76 -9.48 3.67 0.72
C LEU A 76 -10.79 3.00 1.16
N GLY A 77 -10.74 2.17 2.21
CA GLY A 77 -11.92 1.49 2.76
C GLY A 77 -12.99 2.47 3.23
N SER A 78 -12.60 3.54 3.94
CA SER A 78 -13.55 4.59 4.35
C SER A 78 -14.22 5.27 3.14
N LEU A 79 -13.50 5.41 2.02
CA LEU A 79 -14.03 5.99 0.80
C LEU A 79 -15.03 5.05 0.11
N LEU A 80 -14.69 3.76 0.04
CA LEU A 80 -15.56 2.73 -0.53
C LEU A 80 -16.85 2.55 0.28
N LEU A 81 -16.79 2.68 1.61
CA LEU A 81 -17.99 2.66 2.45
C LEU A 81 -18.87 3.91 2.27
N LYS A 82 -18.26 5.07 1.98
CA LYS A 82 -18.97 6.33 1.74
C LYS A 82 -19.58 6.41 0.34
N GLN A 83 -18.90 5.87 -0.66
CA GLN A 83 -19.44 5.70 -2.00
C GLN A 83 -20.38 4.48 -1.97
N LYS A 84 -21.66 4.69 -1.61
CA LYS A 84 -22.72 3.67 -1.76
C LYS A 84 -22.58 3.06 -3.15
N MET A 85 -22.12 1.82 -3.23
CA MET A 85 -21.72 1.20 -4.49
C MET A 85 -22.97 0.81 -5.30
N PRO A 86 -23.21 1.34 -6.52
CA PRO A 86 -23.79 0.51 -7.55
C PRO A 86 -22.66 -0.42 -8.01
N VAL A 87 -22.67 -1.66 -7.50
CA VAL A 87 -21.74 -2.72 -7.90
C VAL A 87 -22.08 -3.10 -9.34
N LEU A 88 -21.45 -2.44 -10.33
CA LEU A 88 -21.58 -2.62 -11.78
C LEU A 88 -23.00 -2.35 -12.38
N PRO A 89 -23.11 -1.81 -13.61
CA PRO A 89 -24.25 -2.14 -14.46
C PRO A 89 -24.17 -3.64 -14.80
N ALA A 90 -25.27 -4.36 -14.57
CA ALA A 90 -25.48 -5.72 -15.06
C ALA A 90 -25.34 -5.80 -16.59
#